data_AF-A0A948ATK0-F1
#
_entry.id   AF-A0A948ATK0-F1
#
_cell.length_a   1.000
_cell.length_b   1.000
_cell.length_c   1.000
_cell.angle_alpha   90.00
_cell.angle_beta   90.00
_cell.angle_gamma   90.00
#
_symmetry.space_group_name_H-M   'P 1'
#
loop_
_entity.id
_entity.type
_entity.pdbx_description
1 polymer ?
#
loop_
_entity_poly.entity_id
_entity_poly.type
_entity_poly.pdbx_seq_one_letter_code
_entity_poly.pdbx_strand_id
1 'polypeptide(L)'
;MRFLIVIVLIFSFASGCTLKTSDDTGQVTAEKKPRIPSSDELKASVLNYDLANKDIEEMEKLLEEIDKDLNRPNITEEDIRRGWYTGSEEDKKYGTPSSWIWVDDGSDSHWISPNILEDADKTEDEVLCTSTAGMYILSCVDSESVDCQYVPQSECQCIKGSVWYENQGCILVDEEGEFVVIFDSELRRGWYEGLPNEKKLNTPSNWIWVEGGQHSRWQNTNSQ
;
A
#
# COMPACT_ATOMS: atom_id res chain seq x y z
N MET A 1 21.62 -37.01 3.42
CA MET A 1 21.26 -36.89 4.86
C MET A 1 19.92 -36.13 4.87
N ARG A 2 18.74 -36.77 4.90
CA ARG A 2 18.01 -37.48 5.98
C ARG A 2 17.66 -36.60 7.20
N PHE A 3 16.34 -36.39 7.36
CA PHE A 3 15.55 -35.85 8.50
C PHE A 3 15.61 -34.32 8.70
N LEU A 4 14.53 -33.59 8.99
CA LEU A 4 13.31 -33.93 9.76
C LEU A 4 12.07 -33.21 9.21
N ILE A 5 10.97 -33.96 9.12
CA ILE A 5 9.59 -33.48 9.07
C ILE A 5 9.18 -33.19 10.52
N VAL A 6 8.63 -32.00 10.79
CA VAL A 6 7.91 -31.72 12.05
C VAL A 6 6.48 -31.32 11.70
N ILE A 7 5.58 -32.28 11.96
CA ILE A 7 4.13 -32.16 12.00
C ILE A 7 3.76 -31.73 13.42
N VAL A 8 3.03 -30.62 13.60
CA VAL A 8 2.31 -30.37 14.86
C VAL A 8 0.96 -29.65 14.63
N LEU A 9 -0.07 -30.48 14.73
CA LEU A 9 -1.37 -30.31 15.41
C LEU A 9 -2.36 -29.21 15.01
N ILE A 10 -3.40 -29.71 14.33
CA ILE A 10 -4.76 -29.18 14.21
C ILE A 10 -5.43 -29.15 15.60
N PHE A 11 -5.96 -27.99 16.01
CA PHE A 11 -6.92 -27.89 17.10
C PHE A 11 -8.33 -27.66 16.53
N SER A 12 -9.12 -28.72 16.47
CA SER A 12 -10.56 -28.67 16.24
C SER A 12 -11.26 -28.41 17.57
N PHE A 13 -11.79 -27.22 17.78
CA PHE A 13 -12.76 -26.97 18.85
C PHE A 13 -14.18 -27.17 18.30
N ALA A 14 -14.69 -28.38 18.47
CA ALA A 14 -16.10 -28.69 18.41
C ALA A 14 -16.68 -28.59 19.83
N SER A 15 -17.42 -27.53 20.10
CA SER A 15 -18.34 -27.39 21.24
C SER A 15 -19.72 -27.25 20.60
N GLY A 16 -20.64 -28.19 20.66
CA GLY A 16 -21.09 -28.94 21.83
C GLY A 16 -22.54 -28.54 22.12
N CYS A 17 -23.46 -28.76 21.17
CA CYS A 17 -24.88 -28.57 21.36
C CYS A 17 -25.37 -29.50 22.47
N THR A 18 -25.74 -28.94 23.62
CA THR A 18 -26.37 -29.70 24.70
C THR A 18 -27.89 -29.64 24.51
N LEU A 19 -28.43 -30.66 23.85
CA LEU A 19 -29.87 -30.89 23.74
C LEU A 19 -30.38 -31.41 25.10
N LYS A 20 -30.99 -30.54 25.91
CA LYS A 20 -31.75 -30.97 27.10
C LYS A 20 -33.11 -31.47 26.66
N THR A 21 -33.27 -32.79 26.63
CA THR A 21 -34.58 -33.45 26.69
C THR A 21 -34.98 -33.55 28.16
N SER A 22 -36.00 -32.79 28.57
CA SER A 22 -36.79 -33.10 29.76
C SER A 22 -38.19 -33.50 29.32
N ASP A 23 -38.46 -34.81 29.38
CA ASP A 23 -39.77 -35.28 29.80
C ASP A 23 -40.08 -34.64 31.17
N ASP A 24 -41.27 -34.06 31.35
CA ASP A 24 -42.26 -34.70 32.21
C ASP A 24 -43.60 -33.94 32.20
N THR A 25 -44.67 -34.74 32.38
CA THR A 25 -45.97 -34.40 32.95
C THR A 25 -46.92 -33.48 32.17
N GLY A 26 -47.92 -34.14 31.59
CA GLY A 26 -49.15 -33.52 31.08
C GLY A 26 -49.88 -32.70 32.13
N GLN A 27 -50.17 -31.46 31.75
CA GLN A 27 -51.19 -30.64 32.34
C GLN A 27 -52.14 -30.23 31.21
N VAL A 28 -53.35 -30.81 31.24
CA VAL A 28 -54.46 -30.47 30.35
C VAL A 28 -54.78 -28.99 30.57
N THR A 29 -54.24 -28.12 29.72
CA THR A 29 -54.62 -26.71 29.68
C THR A 29 -55.85 -26.60 28.80
N ALA A 30 -56.93 -26.07 29.40
CA ALA A 30 -58.17 -25.79 28.72
C ALA A 30 -57.90 -25.04 27.42
N GLU A 31 -58.45 -25.56 26.32
CA GLU A 31 -58.36 -25.04 24.96
C GLU A 31 -58.93 -23.61 24.93
N LYS A 32 -58.06 -22.63 25.18
CA LYS A 32 -58.40 -21.21 25.09
C LYS A 32 -58.57 -20.89 23.61
N LYS A 33 -59.82 -20.65 23.22
CA LYS A 33 -60.19 -20.10 21.90
C LYS A 33 -59.21 -18.98 21.52
N PRO A 34 -58.63 -18.98 20.30
CA PRO A 34 -57.72 -17.94 19.86
C PRO A 34 -58.43 -16.59 19.97
N ARG A 35 -57.89 -15.72 20.83
CA ARG A 35 -58.39 -14.35 21.03
C ARG A 35 -57.76 -13.47 19.96
N ILE A 36 -58.60 -12.75 19.23
CA ILE A 36 -58.15 -11.71 18.31
C ILE A 36 -57.61 -10.55 19.18
N PRO A 37 -56.35 -10.12 18.98
CA PRO A 37 -55.77 -9.00 19.73
C PRO A 37 -56.60 -7.73 19.55
N SER A 38 -56.68 -6.92 20.60
CA SER A 38 -57.35 -5.62 20.52
C SER A 38 -56.58 -4.63 19.65
N SER A 39 -57.25 -3.60 19.14
CA SER A 39 -56.61 -2.56 18.32
C SER A 39 -55.43 -1.88 19.04
N ASP A 40 -55.45 -1.81 20.37
CA ASP A 40 -54.38 -1.19 21.15
C ASP A 40 -53.18 -2.13 21.33
N GLU A 41 -53.42 -3.44 21.43
CA GLU A 41 -52.37 -4.48 21.41
C GLU A 41 -51.69 -4.54 20.03
N LEU A 42 -52.47 -4.39 18.95
CA LEU A 42 -51.94 -4.28 17.58
C LEU A 42 -51.08 -3.01 17.39
N LYS A 43 -51.52 -1.86 17.93
CA LYS A 43 -50.73 -0.61 17.86
C LYS A 43 -49.42 -0.70 18.64
N ALA A 44 -49.42 -1.34 19.81
CA ALA A 44 -48.21 -1.57 20.60
C ALA A 44 -47.23 -2.52 19.87
N SER A 45 -47.75 -3.51 19.14
CA SER A 45 -46.93 -4.40 18.32
C SER A 45 -46.39 -3.72 17.05
N VAL A 46 -47.11 -2.75 16.49
CA VAL A 46 -46.66 -1.91 15.37
C VAL A 46 -45.60 -0.88 15.82
N LEU A 47 -45.61 -0.43 17.07
CA LEU A 47 -44.56 0.45 17.63
C LEU A 47 -43.20 -0.25 17.84
N ASN A 48 -43.14 -1.57 17.71
CA ASN A 48 -41.87 -2.32 17.64
C ASN A 48 -41.23 -2.31 16.24
N TYR A 49 -41.81 -1.62 15.25
CA TYR A 49 -41.21 -1.43 13.92
C TYR A 49 -39.96 -0.55 13.92
N ASP A 50 -39.72 0.27 14.94
CA ASP A 50 -38.50 1.10 15.03
C ASP A 50 -37.23 0.23 15.17
N LEU A 51 -37.34 -0.99 15.71
CA LEU A 51 -36.24 -1.97 15.70
C LEU A 51 -35.94 -2.48 14.28
N ALA A 52 -36.98 -2.68 13.46
CA ALA A 52 -36.80 -3.15 12.08
C ALA A 52 -36.13 -2.10 11.19
N ASN A 53 -36.34 -0.81 11.44
CA ASN A 53 -35.65 0.26 10.70
C ASN A 53 -34.15 0.30 11.02
N LYS A 54 -33.77 0.02 12.27
CA LYS A 54 -32.36 -0.06 12.66
C LYS A 54 -31.65 -1.25 12.03
N ASP A 55 -32.34 -2.40 11.96
CA ASP A 55 -31.81 -3.60 11.32
C ASP A 55 -31.60 -3.41 9.80
N ILE A 56 -32.45 -2.60 9.15
CA ILE A 56 -32.29 -2.24 7.73
C ILE A 56 -31.06 -1.36 7.52
N GLU A 57 -30.86 -0.32 8.35
CA GLU A 57 -29.69 0.57 8.24
C GLU A 57 -28.37 -0.18 8.47
N GLU A 58 -28.33 -1.07 9.47
CA GLU A 58 -27.15 -1.91 9.72
C GLU A 58 -26.89 -2.87 8.54
N MET A 59 -27.95 -3.43 7.94
CA MET A 59 -27.83 -4.31 6.77
C MET A 59 -27.35 -3.54 5.52
N GLU A 60 -27.85 -2.33 5.28
CA GLU A 60 -27.40 -1.48 4.16
C GLU A 60 -25.90 -1.13 4.30
N LYS A 61 -25.46 -0.79 5.51
CA LYS A 61 -24.04 -0.53 5.80
C LYS A 61 -23.16 -1.75 5.55
N LEU A 62 -23.62 -2.94 5.95
CA LEU A 62 -22.89 -4.19 5.69
C LEU A 62 -22.80 -4.49 4.19
N LEU A 63 -23.87 -4.22 3.43
CA LEU A 63 -23.85 -4.39 1.97
C LEU A 63 -22.87 -3.42 1.30
N GLU A 64 -22.79 -2.18 1.76
CA GLU A 64 -21.84 -1.19 1.26
C GLU A 64 -20.38 -1.58 1.57
N GLU A 65 -20.12 -2.10 2.78
CA GLU A 65 -18.79 -2.60 3.17
C GLU A 65 -18.38 -3.82 2.31
N ILE A 66 -19.31 -4.74 2.06
CA ILE A 66 -19.08 -5.89 1.17
C ILE A 66 -18.80 -5.44 -0.26
N ASP A 67 -19.56 -4.47 -0.80
CA ASP A 67 -19.34 -3.98 -2.16
C ASP A 67 -17.98 -3.26 -2.29
N LYS A 68 -17.60 -2.46 -1.29
CA LYS A 68 -16.26 -1.85 -1.20
C LYS A 68 -15.17 -2.92 -1.20
N ASP A 69 -15.35 -3.97 -0.41
CA ASP A 69 -14.42 -5.10 -0.34
C ASP A 69 -14.44 -5.98 -1.60
N LEU A 70 -15.50 -6.02 -2.39
CA LEU A 70 -15.52 -6.78 -3.66
C LEU A 70 -14.87 -6.01 -4.81
N ASN A 71 -14.98 -4.68 -4.78
CA ASN A 71 -14.45 -3.79 -5.83
C ASN A 71 -13.04 -3.27 -5.53
N ARG A 72 -12.46 -3.61 -4.38
CA ARG A 72 -11.10 -3.21 -4.01
C ARG A 72 -10.08 -3.80 -4.99
N PRO A 73 -9.20 -2.98 -5.58
CA PRO A 73 -8.21 -3.45 -6.54
C PRO A 73 -7.17 -4.36 -5.89
N ASN A 74 -6.65 -5.32 -6.66
CA ASN A 74 -5.49 -6.11 -6.26
C ASN A 74 -4.21 -5.30 -6.44
N ILE A 75 -3.22 -5.53 -5.57
CA ILE A 75 -1.88 -5.00 -5.75
C ILE A 75 -1.28 -5.56 -7.04
N THR A 76 -0.61 -4.71 -7.82
CA THR A 76 0.04 -5.12 -9.06
C THR A 76 1.52 -5.45 -8.81
N GLU A 77 2.14 -6.21 -9.72
CA GLU A 77 3.60 -6.42 -9.69
C GLU A 77 4.38 -5.11 -9.79
N GLU A 78 3.83 -4.11 -10.50
CA GLU A 78 4.45 -2.79 -10.60
C GLU A 78 4.43 -2.07 -9.25
N ASP A 79 3.30 -2.09 -8.53
CA ASP A 79 3.21 -1.52 -7.17
C ASP A 79 4.24 -2.17 -6.25
N ILE A 80 4.34 -3.50 -6.26
CA ILE A 80 5.30 -4.26 -5.43
C ILE A 80 6.74 -3.87 -5.77
N ARG A 81 7.07 -3.83 -7.07
CA ARG A 81 8.42 -3.47 -7.55
C ARG A 81 8.78 -2.02 -7.23
N ARG A 82 7.81 -1.11 -7.34
CA ARG A 82 7.97 0.30 -6.98
C ARG A 82 8.03 0.50 -5.46
N GLY A 83 7.43 -0.44 -4.72
CA GLY A 83 7.29 -0.48 -3.27
C GLY A 83 6.42 0.63 -2.68
N TRP A 84 5.60 1.29 -3.51
CA TRP A 84 4.56 2.21 -3.06
C TRP A 84 3.43 2.35 -4.09
N TYR A 85 2.26 2.82 -3.66
CA TYR A 85 1.15 3.23 -4.53
C TYR A 85 0.24 4.28 -3.88
N THR A 86 -0.42 5.14 -4.67
CA THR A 86 -1.35 6.15 -4.16
C THR A 86 -2.70 5.54 -3.74
N GLY A 87 -3.27 6.06 -2.66
CA GLY A 87 -4.57 5.63 -2.16
C GLY A 87 -4.85 6.10 -0.74
N SER A 88 -6.13 6.04 -0.34
CA SER A 88 -6.51 6.33 1.04
C SER A 88 -6.10 5.19 1.99
N GLU A 89 -6.15 5.46 3.30
CA GLU A 89 -5.93 4.45 4.33
C GLU A 89 -6.97 3.32 4.26
N GLU A 90 -8.18 3.61 3.78
CA GLU A 90 -9.25 2.62 3.68
C GLU A 90 -9.21 1.81 2.37
N ASP A 91 -8.50 2.32 1.36
CA ASP A 91 -8.41 1.75 0.02
C ASP A 91 -7.12 0.93 -0.17
N LYS A 92 -6.65 0.27 0.90
CA LYS A 92 -5.52 -0.65 0.82
C LYS A 92 -5.81 -1.74 -0.21
N LYS A 93 -4.99 -1.87 -1.25
CA LYS A 93 -5.16 -2.90 -2.30
C LYS A 93 -5.10 -4.32 -1.69
N TYR A 94 -5.83 -5.27 -2.26
CA TYR A 94 -5.74 -6.67 -1.85
C TYR A 94 -4.37 -7.24 -2.18
N GLY A 95 -3.83 -8.03 -1.25
CA GLY A 95 -2.50 -8.60 -1.37
C GLY A 95 -1.36 -7.66 -1.01
N THR A 96 -1.64 -6.38 -0.69
CA THR A 96 -0.64 -5.48 -0.10
C THR A 96 -0.11 -6.10 1.20
N PRO A 97 1.21 -6.30 1.34
CA PRO A 97 1.78 -6.90 2.55
C PRO A 97 1.35 -6.16 3.82
N SER A 98 1.18 -6.90 4.91
CA SER A 98 0.77 -6.33 6.20
C SER A 98 1.81 -5.37 6.78
N SER A 99 3.07 -5.46 6.34
CA SER A 99 4.15 -4.57 6.74
C SER A 99 4.06 -3.17 6.11
N TRP A 100 3.34 -3.01 5.01
CA TRP A 100 3.23 -1.70 4.35
C TRP A 100 2.45 -0.70 5.23
N ILE A 101 2.95 0.52 5.27
CA ILE A 101 2.39 1.62 6.06
C ILE A 101 1.70 2.63 5.15
N TRP A 102 0.67 3.28 5.66
CA TRP A 102 0.01 4.39 4.97
C TRP A 102 0.64 5.71 5.42
N VAL A 103 0.85 6.62 4.47
CA VAL A 103 1.44 7.95 4.68
C VAL A 103 0.44 8.98 4.19
N ASP A 104 0.07 9.90 5.07
CA ASP A 104 -0.79 11.03 4.73
C ASP A 104 0.05 12.16 4.12
N ASP A 105 -0.22 12.47 2.85
CA ASP A 105 0.43 13.56 2.09
C ASP A 105 -0.63 14.42 1.37
N GLY A 106 -1.80 14.58 2.00
CA GLY A 106 -2.88 15.40 1.47
C GLY A 106 -3.47 14.84 0.17
N SER A 107 -3.13 15.45 -0.97
CA SER A 107 -3.60 14.97 -2.28
C SER A 107 -2.87 13.71 -2.76
N ASP A 108 -1.69 13.44 -2.20
CA ASP A 108 -0.76 12.42 -2.68
C ASP A 108 -0.50 11.32 -1.65
N SER A 109 -1.44 11.14 -0.70
CA SER A 109 -1.37 10.07 0.31
C SER A 109 -1.22 8.70 -0.35
N HIS A 110 -0.34 7.89 0.22
CA HIS A 110 0.12 6.66 -0.40
C HIS A 110 0.48 5.57 0.61
N TRP A 111 0.48 4.33 0.14
CA TRP A 111 0.99 3.18 0.87
C TRP A 111 2.45 2.92 0.46
N ILE A 112 3.33 2.63 1.41
CA ILE A 112 4.76 2.38 1.16
C ILE A 112 5.29 1.15 1.92
N SER A 113 6.21 0.42 1.29
CA SER A 113 6.91 -0.73 1.84
C SER A 113 8.02 -0.29 2.82
N PRO A 114 8.13 -0.89 4.02
CA PRO A 114 9.21 -0.56 4.95
C PRO A 114 10.60 -0.87 4.40
N ASN A 115 10.73 -1.84 3.49
CA ASN A 115 12.03 -2.16 2.89
C ASN A 115 12.61 -0.97 2.10
N ILE A 116 11.75 -0.11 1.55
CA ILE A 116 12.20 1.14 0.91
C ILE A 116 12.76 2.11 1.95
N LEU A 117 12.21 2.10 3.17
CA LEU A 117 12.68 2.93 4.28
C LEU A 117 13.99 2.39 4.86
N GLU A 118 14.16 1.07 4.95
CA GLU A 118 15.38 0.44 5.50
C GLU A 118 16.58 0.51 4.53
N ASP A 119 16.35 0.57 3.21
CA ASP A 119 17.41 0.78 2.23
C ASP A 119 17.89 2.25 2.20
N ALA A 120 17.06 3.20 2.69
CA ALA A 120 17.48 4.59 2.89
C ALA A 120 18.52 4.72 4.02
N ASP A 121 18.49 3.84 5.03
CA ASP A 121 19.31 3.91 6.24
C ASP A 121 20.79 3.50 6.05
N LYS A 122 21.18 3.08 4.84
CA LYS A 122 22.53 2.56 4.53
C LYS A 122 23.29 3.32 3.45
N THR A 123 22.74 4.43 2.96
CA THR A 123 23.27 5.09 1.77
C THR A 123 23.48 6.57 2.10
N GLU A 124 24.69 7.11 1.90
CA GLU A 124 24.96 8.54 2.12
C GLU A 124 23.94 9.39 1.34
N ASP A 125 23.40 10.45 1.96
CA ASP A 125 22.29 11.30 1.46
C ASP A 125 22.47 11.77 0.01
N GLU A 126 23.72 11.98 -0.41
CA GLU A 126 24.10 12.39 -1.75
C GLU A 126 23.84 11.27 -2.78
N VAL A 127 24.03 10.00 -2.41
CA VAL A 127 23.81 8.83 -3.28
C VAL A 127 22.31 8.50 -3.41
N LEU A 128 21.50 8.76 -2.38
CA LEU A 128 20.04 8.58 -2.44
C LEU A 128 19.36 9.62 -3.32
N CYS A 129 19.72 10.90 -3.15
CA CYS A 129 19.25 11.96 -4.03
C CYS A 129 19.60 11.67 -5.49
N THR A 130 20.79 11.09 -5.69
CA THR A 130 21.31 10.84 -7.02
C THR A 130 20.78 9.57 -7.68
N SER A 131 20.54 8.49 -6.91
CA SER A 131 19.96 7.24 -7.42
C SER A 131 18.47 7.33 -7.72
N THR A 132 17.74 8.21 -7.02
CA THR A 132 16.29 8.42 -7.18
C THR A 132 15.94 9.56 -8.14
N ALA A 133 16.95 10.24 -8.71
CA ALA A 133 16.79 11.47 -9.50
C ALA A 133 15.98 12.55 -8.76
N GLY A 134 16.03 12.61 -7.43
CA GLY A 134 15.27 13.58 -6.63
C GLY A 134 13.78 13.26 -6.48
N MET A 135 13.35 12.03 -6.77
CA MET A 135 12.03 11.51 -6.40
C MET A 135 12.17 10.52 -5.23
N TYR A 136 12.61 10.95 -4.05
CA TYR A 136 12.15 10.40 -2.75
C TYR A 136 12.72 11.20 -1.56
N ILE A 137 11.91 11.14 -0.50
CA ILE A 137 12.00 11.70 0.84
C ILE A 137 13.40 11.56 1.47
N LEU A 138 14.02 12.70 1.83
CA LEU A 138 15.08 12.74 2.85
C LEU A 138 14.44 12.37 4.19
N SER A 139 14.90 11.30 4.83
CA SER A 139 14.52 10.98 6.21
C SER A 139 15.77 10.68 7.04
N CYS A 140 16.02 11.58 8.00
CA CYS A 140 16.38 11.26 9.38
C CYS A 140 17.68 10.49 9.65
N VAL A 141 18.86 11.10 9.49
CA VAL A 141 20.02 10.67 10.29
C VAL A 141 20.86 11.81 10.90
N ASP A 142 20.80 13.04 10.38
CA ASP A 142 21.69 14.12 10.88
C ASP A 142 21.04 15.20 11.78
N SER A 143 19.78 15.02 12.18
CA SER A 143 19.22 15.82 13.26
C SER A 143 18.49 14.91 14.24
N GLU A 144 18.66 15.14 15.54
CA GLU A 144 17.94 14.47 16.64
C GLU A 144 16.41 14.75 16.63
N SER A 145 15.83 15.00 15.45
CA SER A 145 14.42 15.24 15.22
C SER A 145 13.65 13.92 15.16
N VAL A 146 12.64 13.81 16.02
CA VAL A 146 11.74 12.64 16.12
C VAL A 146 10.72 12.60 14.97
N ASP A 147 10.63 13.68 14.20
CA ASP A 147 9.68 13.85 13.10
C ASP A 147 10.41 13.91 11.75
N CYS A 148 10.03 13.02 10.82
CA CYS A 148 10.47 13.06 9.43
C CYS A 148 9.93 14.34 8.77
N GLN A 149 10.80 15.27 8.41
CA GLN A 149 10.38 16.45 7.65
C GLN A 149 10.47 16.15 6.15
N TYR A 150 9.30 16.18 5.50
CA TYR A 150 9.16 16.20 4.06
C TYR A 150 9.93 17.41 3.49
N VAL A 151 10.88 17.17 2.59
CA VAL A 151 11.53 18.23 1.80
C VAL A 151 10.69 18.39 0.53
N PRO A 152 9.91 19.48 0.41
CA PRO A 152 9.06 19.68 -0.75
C PRO A 152 9.90 19.74 -2.04
N GLN A 153 9.31 19.33 -3.17
CA GLN A 153 9.94 19.39 -4.49
C GLN A 153 10.61 20.75 -4.80
N SER A 154 10.09 21.84 -4.23
CA SER A 154 10.64 23.19 -4.33
C SER A 154 12.03 23.37 -3.68
N GLU A 155 12.43 22.45 -2.81
CA GLU A 155 13.69 22.48 -2.07
C GLU A 155 14.74 21.50 -2.63
N CYS A 156 14.35 20.63 -3.57
CA CYS A 156 15.29 19.78 -4.30
C CYS A 156 16.14 20.62 -5.26
N GLN A 157 17.40 20.88 -4.88
CA GLN A 157 18.35 21.55 -5.76
C GLN A 157 19.09 20.52 -6.61
N CYS A 158 18.94 20.61 -7.93
CA CYS A 158 19.79 19.86 -8.84
C CYS A 158 21.24 20.32 -8.69
N ILE A 159 22.16 19.37 -8.66
CA ILE A 159 23.59 19.65 -8.61
C ILE A 159 24.03 20.39 -9.87
N LYS A 160 25.14 21.12 -9.77
CA LYS A 160 25.66 21.94 -10.88
C LYS A 160 25.87 21.09 -12.15
N GLY A 161 25.28 21.54 -13.25
CA GLY A 161 25.31 20.81 -14.54
C GLY A 161 24.10 19.91 -14.77
N SER A 162 23.12 19.93 -13.87
CA SER A 162 21.83 19.27 -14.08
C SER A 162 20.66 20.23 -13.82
N VAL A 163 19.55 20.00 -14.51
CA VAL A 163 18.32 20.79 -14.41
C VAL A 163 17.15 19.83 -14.18
N TRP A 164 16.21 20.26 -13.34
CA TRP A 164 15.00 19.48 -13.06
C TRP A 164 14.15 19.33 -14.33
N TYR A 165 13.76 18.10 -14.64
CA TYR A 165 12.86 17.76 -15.74
C TYR A 165 11.65 17.01 -15.19
N GLU A 166 10.45 17.42 -15.60
CA GLU A 166 9.20 16.82 -15.15
C GLU A 166 9.21 15.30 -15.34
N ASN A 167 8.85 14.56 -14.29
CA ASN A 167 8.75 13.09 -14.26
C ASN A 167 10.06 12.30 -14.44
N GLN A 168 11.21 12.96 -14.60
CA GLN A 168 12.51 12.28 -14.69
C GLN A 168 13.53 12.77 -13.66
N GLY A 169 13.26 13.89 -12.99
CA GLY A 169 14.12 14.40 -11.93
C GLY A 169 15.24 15.30 -12.44
N CYS A 170 16.40 15.31 -11.77
CA CYS A 170 17.57 16.05 -12.25
C CYS A 170 18.21 15.39 -13.46
N ILE A 171 18.28 16.12 -14.58
CA ILE A 171 18.82 15.65 -15.87
C ILE A 171 20.03 16.48 -16.26
N LEU A 172 21.05 15.81 -16.79
CA LEU A 172 22.28 16.43 -17.28
C LEU A 172 21.99 17.44 -18.40
N VAL A 173 22.58 18.63 -18.26
CA VAL A 173 22.62 19.65 -19.31
C VAL A 173 24.06 19.91 -19.74
N ASP A 174 24.23 20.33 -20.99
CA ASP A 174 25.54 20.71 -21.53
C ASP A 174 25.94 22.15 -21.14
N GLU A 175 27.06 22.63 -21.69
CA GLU A 175 27.56 24.00 -21.42
C GLU A 175 26.62 25.11 -21.94
N GLU A 176 25.75 24.80 -22.90
CA GLU A 176 24.73 25.69 -23.44
C GLU A 176 23.42 25.64 -22.64
N GLY A 177 23.32 24.70 -21.70
CA GLY A 177 22.13 24.46 -20.88
C GLY A 177 21.09 23.56 -21.57
N GLU A 178 21.45 22.90 -22.66
CA GLU A 178 20.58 21.98 -23.40
C GLU A 178 20.66 20.58 -22.78
N PHE A 179 19.53 19.86 -22.76
CA PHE A 179 19.48 18.53 -22.17
C PHE A 179 20.30 17.51 -22.98
N VAL A 180 21.16 16.77 -22.28
CA VAL A 180 21.91 15.66 -22.91
C VAL A 180 20.99 14.46 -23.04
N VAL A 181 20.60 14.13 -24.27
CA VAL A 181 19.68 13.03 -24.58
C VAL A 181 20.44 11.70 -24.67
N ILE A 182 19.85 10.61 -24.15
CA ILE A 182 20.38 9.26 -24.33
C ILE A 182 20.39 8.86 -25.81
N PHE A 183 21.46 8.23 -26.28
CA PHE A 183 21.56 7.78 -27.67
C PHE A 183 20.94 6.38 -27.88
N ASP A 184 20.43 6.12 -29.10
CA ASP A 184 19.93 4.79 -29.50
C ASP A 184 20.96 3.65 -29.33
N SER A 185 22.25 3.97 -29.46
CA SER A 185 23.34 3.02 -29.21
C SER A 185 23.45 2.65 -27.73
N GLU A 186 23.22 3.59 -26.83
CA GLU A 186 23.24 3.39 -25.37
C GLU A 186 22.01 2.61 -24.93
N LEU A 187 20.82 2.97 -25.43
CA LEU A 187 19.58 2.23 -25.20
C LEU A 187 19.70 0.76 -25.61
N ARG A 188 20.23 0.49 -26.82
CA ARG A 188 20.45 -0.88 -27.30
C ARG A 188 21.51 -1.63 -26.50
N ARG A 189 22.53 -0.94 -26.04
CA ARG A 189 23.58 -1.52 -25.19
C ARG A 189 23.06 -1.83 -23.79
N GLY A 190 22.05 -1.11 -23.33
CA GLY A 190 21.47 -1.25 -22.00
C GLY A 190 22.29 -0.57 -20.90
N TRP A 191 23.30 0.23 -21.24
CA TRP A 191 24.07 1.03 -20.28
C TRP A 191 24.85 2.17 -20.95
N TYR A 192 25.23 3.18 -20.17
CA TYR A 192 26.19 4.24 -20.54
C TYR A 192 27.05 4.66 -19.33
N GLU A 193 28.29 5.09 -19.58
CA GLU A 193 29.18 5.60 -18.52
C GLU A 193 28.79 7.02 -18.12
N GLY A 194 28.86 7.30 -16.83
CA GLY A 194 28.54 8.62 -16.29
C GLY A 194 28.58 8.61 -14.77
N LEU A 195 28.66 9.80 -14.20
CA LEU A 195 28.51 9.98 -12.76
C LEU A 195 27.08 9.68 -12.32
N PRO A 196 26.88 9.42 -11.01
CA PRO A 196 25.55 9.28 -10.45
C PRO A 196 24.63 10.43 -10.91
N ASN A 197 25.13 11.65 -10.96
CA ASN A 197 24.34 12.85 -11.25
C ASN A 197 24.23 13.21 -12.74
N GLU A 198 24.74 12.36 -13.62
CA GLU A 198 24.79 12.60 -15.07
C GLU A 198 23.72 11.78 -15.80
N LYS A 199 22.49 11.80 -15.27
CA LYS A 199 21.38 11.10 -15.91
C LYS A 199 20.99 11.81 -17.21
N LYS A 200 20.99 11.09 -18.33
CA LYS A 200 20.61 11.63 -19.63
C LYS A 200 19.09 11.68 -19.79
N LEU A 201 18.59 12.66 -20.53
CA LEU A 201 17.16 12.77 -20.86
C LEU A 201 16.69 11.52 -21.60
N ASN A 202 15.49 11.04 -21.28
CA ASN A 202 14.88 9.82 -21.82
C ASN A 202 15.58 8.51 -21.40
N THR A 203 16.48 8.54 -20.43
CA THR A 203 16.95 7.32 -19.77
C THR A 203 15.76 6.64 -19.08
N PRO A 204 15.45 5.36 -19.40
CA PRO A 204 14.31 4.67 -18.82
C PRO A 204 14.34 4.67 -17.28
N SER A 205 13.18 4.81 -16.65
CA SER A 205 13.07 4.94 -15.19
C SER A 205 13.59 3.72 -14.41
N ASN A 206 13.67 2.55 -15.06
CA ASN A 206 14.16 1.32 -14.43
C ASN A 206 15.69 1.15 -14.49
N TRP A 207 16.41 2.13 -15.02
CA TRP A 207 17.87 2.13 -15.03
C TRP A 207 18.40 2.64 -13.69
N ILE A 208 19.44 1.97 -13.20
CA ILE A 208 20.11 2.32 -11.94
C ILE A 208 21.54 2.74 -12.24
N TRP A 209 22.08 3.63 -11.42
CA TRP A 209 23.51 3.88 -11.42
C TRP A 209 24.22 2.79 -10.61
N VAL A 210 25.32 2.29 -11.14
CA VAL A 210 26.14 1.25 -10.51
C VAL A 210 27.57 1.74 -10.38
N GLU A 211 28.08 1.70 -9.15
CA GLU A 211 29.46 2.03 -8.85
C GLU A 211 30.40 0.96 -9.39
N GLY A 212 31.34 1.37 -10.24
CA GLY A 212 32.33 0.49 -10.87
C GLY A 212 33.73 1.11 -10.92
N GLY A 213 33.99 2.14 -10.11
CA GLY A 213 35.20 2.95 -10.20
C GLY A 213 35.30 3.67 -11.54
N GLN A 214 36.25 3.27 -12.39
CA GLN A 214 36.41 3.84 -13.74
C GLN A 214 35.29 3.41 -14.71
N HIS A 215 34.51 2.39 -14.35
CA HIS A 215 33.40 1.87 -15.16
C HIS A 215 32.04 2.12 -14.53
N SER A 216 31.96 3.13 -13.65
CA SER A 216 30.69 3.59 -13.10
C SER A 216 29.73 3.98 -14.22
N ARG A 217 28.52 3.46 -14.15
CA ARG A 217 27.59 3.52 -15.28
C ARG A 217 26.13 3.48 -14.85
N TRP A 218 25.30 4.10 -15.66
CA TRP A 218 23.87 3.87 -15.68
C TRP A 218 23.58 2.62 -16.48
N GLN A 219 22.80 1.69 -15.94
CA GLN A 219 22.47 0.44 -16.63
C GLN A 219 21.04 -0.05 -16.38
N ASN A 220 20.51 -0.77 -17.35
CA ASN A 220 19.22 -1.44 -17.27
C ASN A 220 19.31 -2.63 -16.30
N THR A 221 18.44 -2.66 -15.30
CA THR A 221 18.34 -3.76 -14.32
C THR A 221 18.04 -5.14 -14.94
N ASN A 222 17.42 -5.18 -16.12
CA ASN A 222 17.08 -6.41 -16.83
C ASN A 222 18.20 -6.95 -17.74
N SER A 223 19.37 -6.30 -17.76
CA SER A 223 20.49 -6.68 -18.64
C SER A 223 21.56 -7.57 -17.98
N GLN A 224 21.26 -8.11 -16.79
CA GLN A 224 22.08 -9.13 -16.11
C GLN A 224 21.73 -10.55 -16.55
#